data_AF-Q7PAM2-F1
#
_entry.id   AF-Q7PAM2-F1
#
_cell.length_a   1.000
_cell.length_b   1.000
_cell.length_c   1.000
_cell.angle_alpha   90.00
_cell.angle_beta   90.00
_cell.angle_gamma   90.00
#
_symmetry.space_group_name_H-M   'P 1'
#
loop_
_entity.id
_entity.type
_entity.pdbx_description
1 polymer ?
#
loop_
_entity_poly.entity_id
_entity_poly.type
_entity_poly.pdbx_seq_one_letter_code
_entity_poly.pdbx_strand_id
1 'polypeptide(L)'
;MLLYYALSFILLPVYFIIILIRLLIGKEDIRRIQERFAIGKHRQDDSLDFMQTSANKEKFKGDTSLRTTAYTLIREDEGLGSTYKLPLEASDARRLIWINAASIGESMVALTLIHNISKRYPDVRFLVTSWTNSSAKILTAKLPKIAVHQFLPIDNIIFTRKFLRNWQPDLGIFIESELWPCTINEGAKQCKLLLVNARISDKSFKAWLQRKSFFQLILKNCSKIIVQSERDLQKFNELGVSDAVNLGNIKFANEKLPVNQDELSKLSLHLDNKRVVLFASTHPEDEEVILPIIKNLKEQFLDCYIILIPRHPERVKSIIDNCKSHNLSATAKSQNDLPVLSDDLYIVDRFGEMGLFFSVATISFIGGSFKQGGHNILEAAYFSNCIIFGPDMSKNTDIAKGVLQNEAAIQIKNGEDLLTKLTYLLRSNNALELTAYRENALKFIKDNQKVLDEYLNVITQFL
;
A
#
# COMPACT_ATOMS: atom_id res chain seq x y z
N MET A 1 17.70 29.01 9.71
CA MET A 1 16.22 29.10 9.62
C MET A 1 15.74 30.45 9.15
N LEU A 2 16.10 31.58 9.78
CA LEU A 2 15.66 32.91 9.34
C LEU A 2 15.89 33.16 7.84
N LEU A 3 17.07 32.80 7.33
CA LEU A 3 17.38 32.86 5.89
C LEU A 3 16.42 32.02 5.04
N TYR A 4 16.07 30.81 5.48
CA TYR A 4 15.11 29.97 4.77
C TYR A 4 13.70 30.58 4.79
N TYR A 5 13.29 31.17 5.91
CA TYR A 5 12.01 31.87 5.99
C TYR A 5 11.97 33.05 5.01
N ALA A 6 13.01 33.88 4.98
CA ALA A 6 13.13 34.97 4.00
C ALA A 6 13.08 34.44 2.55
N LEU A 7 13.81 33.37 2.25
CA LEU A 7 13.80 32.74 0.93
C LEU A 7 12.41 32.19 0.56
N SER A 8 11.71 31.57 1.52
CA SER A 8 10.35 31.04 1.30
C SER A 8 9.33 32.14 0.96
N PHE A 9 9.57 33.37 1.40
CA PHE A 9 8.78 34.55 1.03
C PHE A 9 9.18 35.07 -0.36
N ILE A 10 10.48 35.22 -0.61
CA ILE A 10 10.99 35.72 -1.91
C ILE A 10 10.56 34.81 -3.06
N LEU A 11 10.51 33.49 -2.83
CA LEU A 11 10.10 32.51 -3.85
C LEU A 11 8.59 32.39 -4.01
N LEU A 12 7.78 33.08 -3.20
CA LEU A 12 6.32 32.97 -3.24
C LEU A 12 5.73 33.29 -4.63
N PRO A 13 6.15 34.34 -5.36
CA PRO A 13 5.68 34.62 -6.72
C PRO A 13 5.96 33.46 -7.68
N VAL A 14 7.10 32.78 -7.53
CA VAL A 14 7.45 31.60 -8.35
C VAL A 14 6.47 30.46 -8.10
N TYR A 15 6.12 30.19 -6.84
CA TYR A 15 5.10 29.20 -6.52
C TYR A 15 3.73 29.54 -7.12
N PHE A 16 3.33 30.81 -7.10
CA PHE A 16 2.09 31.25 -7.77
C PHE A 16 2.12 30.97 -9.27
N ILE A 17 3.23 31.30 -9.95
CA ILE A 17 3.39 31.01 -11.38
C ILE A 17 3.30 29.51 -11.66
N ILE A 18 3.98 28.68 -10.88
CA ILE A 18 3.95 27.21 -11.03
C ILE A 18 2.52 26.68 -10.84
N ILE A 19 1.80 27.17 -9.83
CA ILE A 19 0.43 26.75 -9.55
C ILE A 19 -0.52 27.20 -10.65
N LEU A 20 -0.36 28.43 -11.16
CA LEU A 20 -1.15 28.95 -12.27
C LEU A 20 -0.94 28.11 -13.53
N ILE A 21 0.31 27.77 -13.85
CA ILE A 21 0.63 26.85 -14.95
C ILE A 21 -0.05 25.50 -14.73
N ARG A 22 0.03 24.92 -13.52
CA ARG A 22 -0.62 23.64 -13.21
C ARG A 22 -2.15 23.71 -13.33
N LEU A 23 -2.77 24.83 -12.96
CA LEU A 23 -4.20 25.08 -13.14
C LEU A 23 -4.56 25.08 -14.64
N LEU A 24 -3.77 25.78 -15.48
CA LEU A 24 -3.99 25.84 -16.92
C LEU A 24 -3.88 24.47 -17.61
N ILE A 25 -3.01 23.59 -17.12
CA ILE A 25 -2.83 22.23 -17.68
C ILE A 25 -3.77 21.20 -17.01
N GLY A 26 -4.76 21.65 -16.23
CA GLY A 26 -5.73 20.78 -15.54
C GLY A 26 -5.13 19.89 -14.44
N LYS A 27 -3.89 20.16 -14.02
CA LYS A 27 -3.21 19.43 -12.94
C LYS A 27 -3.50 20.00 -11.56
N GLU A 28 -4.20 21.12 -11.47
CA GLU A 28 -4.64 21.78 -10.23
C GLU A 28 -6.10 22.25 -10.35
N ASP A 29 -6.77 22.53 -9.23
CA ASP A 29 -8.09 23.18 -9.19
C ASP A 29 -8.18 24.17 -8.03
N ILE A 30 -9.27 24.95 -7.98
CA ILE A 30 -9.45 26.03 -7.00
C ILE A 30 -9.42 25.52 -5.56
N ARG A 31 -10.04 24.37 -5.28
CA ARG A 31 -10.08 23.78 -3.93
C ARG A 31 -8.68 23.37 -3.48
N ARG A 32 -7.89 22.77 -4.37
CA ARG A 32 -6.50 22.38 -4.08
C ARG A 32 -5.59 23.58 -3.89
N ILE A 33 -5.77 24.62 -4.68
CA ILE A 33 -5.05 25.89 -4.52
C ILE A 33 -5.36 26.46 -3.13
N GLN A 34 -6.63 26.52 -2.76
CA GLN A 34 -7.10 26.92 -1.45
C GLN A 34 -6.37 26.14 -0.33
N GLU A 35 -6.37 24.82 -0.38
CA GLU A 35 -5.68 23.99 0.60
C GLU A 35 -4.16 24.24 0.65
N ARG A 36 -3.49 24.40 -0.50
CA ARG A 36 -2.05 24.68 -0.60
C ARG A 36 -1.64 26.02 0.00
N PHE A 37 -2.51 27.01 -0.03
CA PHE A 37 -2.30 28.30 0.62
C PHE A 37 -2.86 28.34 2.05
N ALA A 38 -3.32 27.21 2.58
CA ALA A 38 -4.07 27.12 3.83
C ALA A 38 -5.26 28.11 3.86
N ILE A 39 -5.87 28.40 2.71
CA ILE A 39 -7.03 29.26 2.53
C ILE A 39 -8.27 28.38 2.44
N GLY A 40 -9.03 28.28 3.53
CA GLY A 40 -10.27 27.52 3.58
C GLY A 40 -10.68 27.30 5.04
N LYS A 41 -11.96 27.48 5.36
CA LYS A 41 -12.50 27.14 6.68
C LYS A 41 -12.65 25.62 6.78
N HIS A 42 -11.75 24.96 7.49
CA HIS A 42 -12.03 23.67 8.11
C HIS A 42 -11.61 23.70 9.57
N ARG A 43 -12.29 24.55 10.35
CA ARG A 43 -12.91 24.04 11.56
C ARG A 43 -14.22 23.45 11.06
N GLN A 44 -14.37 22.14 11.11
CA GLN A 44 -15.71 21.53 11.14
C GLN A 44 -16.33 22.02 12.46
N ASP A 45 -16.87 23.23 12.48
CA ASP A 45 -17.83 23.61 13.51
C ASP A 45 -19.10 22.78 13.23
N ASP A 46 -19.46 21.98 14.22
CA ASP A 46 -20.82 21.53 14.57
C ASP A 46 -21.58 20.53 13.70
N SER A 47 -21.00 19.85 12.71
CA SER A 47 -21.70 18.72 12.10
C SER A 47 -20.79 17.72 11.37
N LEU A 48 -20.62 16.54 11.97
CA LEU A 48 -20.52 15.26 11.25
C LEU A 48 -21.90 14.84 10.71
N ASP A 49 -22.70 15.80 10.29
CA ASP A 49 -24.02 15.62 9.69
C ASP A 49 -23.92 16.05 8.22
N PHE A 50 -23.26 15.21 7.42
CA PHE A 50 -23.30 15.30 5.96
C PHE A 50 -23.31 13.90 5.36
N MET A 51 -24.39 13.17 5.64
CA MET A 51 -25.16 12.33 4.70
C MET A 51 -26.37 11.68 5.42
N GLN A 52 -27.31 12.51 5.89
CA GLN A 52 -28.74 12.17 5.89
C GLN A 52 -29.45 13.10 4.91
N THR A 53 -29.32 12.80 3.61
CA THR A 53 -30.07 13.32 2.44
C THR A 53 -29.17 13.00 1.24
N SER A 54 -29.45 12.09 0.31
CA SER A 54 -30.73 11.71 -0.28
C SER A 54 -30.55 10.35 -0.98
N ALA A 55 -31.13 9.28 -0.43
CA ALA A 55 -31.58 8.10 -1.17
C ALA A 55 -32.35 7.22 -0.17
N ASN A 56 -33.53 6.77 -0.56
CA ASN A 56 -34.43 5.84 0.15
C ASN A 56 -35.22 6.43 1.33
N LYS A 57 -36.23 7.25 1.00
CA LYS A 57 -37.49 7.23 1.77
C LYS A 57 -38.28 5.98 1.36
N GLU A 58 -37.99 4.85 1.96
CA GLU A 58 -39.00 3.80 2.16
C GLU A 58 -39.31 3.70 3.64
N LYS A 59 -40.61 3.82 3.95
CA LYS A 59 -41.18 3.87 5.30
C LYS A 59 -40.95 2.54 6.01
N PHE A 60 -40.00 2.48 6.93
CA PHE A 60 -39.98 1.44 7.94
C PHE A 60 -40.94 1.83 9.08
N LYS A 61 -42.07 1.13 9.19
CA LYS A 61 -42.95 1.16 10.38
C LYS A 61 -42.50 0.01 11.29
N GLY A 62 -41.72 0.32 12.32
CA GLY A 62 -41.24 -0.65 13.30
C GLY A 62 -40.63 0.04 14.53
N ASP A 63 -40.84 -0.58 15.69
CA ASP A 63 -40.58 -0.12 17.06
C ASP A 63 -39.20 0.57 17.28
N THR A 64 -39.21 1.77 17.86
CA THR A 64 -38.04 2.65 18.08
C THR A 64 -37.29 2.39 19.39
N SER A 65 -37.47 1.21 20.02
CA SER A 65 -36.84 0.87 21.30
C SER A 65 -35.52 0.08 21.20
N LEU A 66 -35.04 -0.25 20.01
CA LEU A 66 -33.75 -0.93 19.79
C LEU A 66 -32.77 0.02 19.09
N ARG A 67 -31.65 0.35 19.75
CA ARG A 67 -30.51 1.03 19.13
C ARG A 67 -29.84 0.07 18.12
N THR A 68 -30.35 0.06 16.90
CA THR A 68 -29.79 -0.75 15.80
C THR A 68 -28.51 -0.10 15.25
N THR A 69 -27.44 -0.88 15.25
CA THR A 69 -26.15 -0.63 14.61
C THR A 69 -26.35 -0.24 13.14
N ALA A 70 -26.12 1.02 12.78
CA ALA A 70 -26.29 1.48 11.40
C ALA A 70 -25.05 1.13 10.56
N TYR A 71 -25.17 0.10 9.71
CA TYR A 71 -24.20 -0.18 8.65
C TYR A 71 -24.60 0.59 7.39
N THR A 72 -23.68 1.34 6.79
CA THR A 72 -23.86 1.88 5.44
C THR A 72 -23.19 0.94 4.44
N LEU A 73 -24.00 0.25 3.62
CA LEU A 73 -23.54 -0.38 2.37
C LEU A 73 -23.26 0.73 1.36
N ILE A 74 -22.00 0.90 0.97
CA ILE A 74 -21.63 1.72 -0.19
C ILE A 74 -21.53 0.76 -1.38
N ARG A 75 -22.21 1.13 -2.47
CA ARG A 75 -22.28 0.38 -3.72
C ARG A 75 -20.89 0.02 -4.25
N GLU A 76 -20.78 -1.22 -4.70
CA GLU A 76 -19.74 -1.75 -5.58
C GLU A 76 -19.79 -0.98 -6.89
N ASP A 77 -18.91 -0.01 -7.07
CA ASP A 77 -18.47 0.43 -8.39
C ASP A 77 -17.02 0.90 -8.27
N GLU A 78 -16.18 0.35 -9.13
CA GLU A 78 -14.73 0.54 -9.28
C GLU A 78 -13.84 -0.14 -8.22
N GLY A 79 -13.25 -1.27 -8.64
CA GLY A 79 -12.51 -2.20 -7.81
C GLY A 79 -11.26 -1.62 -7.14
N LEU A 80 -11.21 -1.77 -5.82
CA LEU A 80 -10.01 -1.94 -5.01
C LEU A 80 -10.44 -2.56 -3.68
N GLY A 81 -10.30 -3.89 -3.58
CA GLY A 81 -10.61 -4.66 -2.37
C GLY A 81 -9.72 -4.26 -1.19
N SER A 82 -10.36 -3.72 -0.15
CA SER A 82 -10.08 -3.83 1.29
C SER A 82 -10.91 -2.74 1.97
N THR A 83 -12.18 -3.03 2.23
CA THR A 83 -13.06 -2.16 3.01
C THR A 83 -12.71 -2.33 4.49
N TYR A 84 -11.95 -1.40 5.05
CA TYR A 84 -11.69 -1.34 6.49
C TYR A 84 -12.98 -0.90 7.19
N LYS A 85 -13.73 -1.87 7.74
CA LYS A 85 -14.89 -1.60 8.61
C LYS A 85 -14.36 -1.18 9.98
N LEU A 86 -14.55 0.09 10.33
CA LEU A 86 -14.32 0.60 11.69
C LEU A 86 -15.63 1.13 12.28
N PRO A 87 -15.82 1.05 13.61
CA PRO A 87 -17.02 1.52 14.28
C PRO A 87 -17.25 3.01 14.01
N LEU A 88 -18.50 3.36 13.72
CA LEU A 88 -18.95 4.72 13.48
C LEU A 88 -19.67 5.23 14.70
N GLU A 89 -18.95 5.91 15.57
CA GLU A 89 -19.56 6.85 16.50
C GLU A 89 -19.01 8.25 16.24
N ALA A 90 -19.87 9.25 16.36
CA ALA A 90 -19.51 10.66 16.31
C ALA A 90 -18.46 10.91 17.40
N SER A 91 -17.20 11.08 17.01
CA SER A 91 -16.12 10.97 17.99
C SER A 91 -15.95 12.24 18.82
N ASP A 92 -16.06 12.07 20.14
CA ASP A 92 -15.46 12.93 21.17
C ASP A 92 -13.92 12.86 21.14
N ALA A 93 -13.32 12.61 19.97
CA ALA A 93 -11.90 12.34 19.83
C ALA A 93 -11.06 13.56 20.18
N ARG A 94 -10.27 13.39 21.24
CA ARG A 94 -9.47 14.45 21.86
C ARG A 94 -8.10 14.67 21.20
N ARG A 95 -7.61 13.71 20.42
CA ARG A 95 -6.25 13.77 19.84
C ARG A 95 -6.27 13.70 18.32
N LEU A 96 -5.49 14.56 17.66
CA LEU A 96 -5.30 14.59 16.22
C LEU A 96 -3.86 14.19 15.85
N ILE A 97 -3.73 13.09 15.10
CA ILE A 97 -2.46 12.64 14.52
C ILE A 97 -2.39 13.13 13.08
N TRP A 98 -1.40 13.96 12.77
CA TRP A 98 -1.11 14.41 11.42
C TRP A 98 -0.07 13.50 10.75
N ILE A 99 -0.41 12.88 9.63
CA ILE A 99 0.50 12.03 8.85
C ILE A 99 0.77 12.67 7.50
N ASN A 100 2.03 12.99 7.19
CA ASN A 100 2.42 13.51 5.89
C ASN A 100 2.99 12.40 4.98
N ALA A 101 2.33 12.17 3.86
CA ALA A 101 2.61 11.14 2.86
C ALA A 101 2.46 11.70 1.44
N ALA A 102 3.54 12.14 0.82
CA ALA A 102 3.56 12.77 -0.49
C ALA A 102 3.35 11.81 -1.66
N SER A 103 3.86 10.57 -1.56
CA SER A 103 3.81 9.58 -2.64
C SER A 103 2.76 8.49 -2.42
N ILE A 104 2.51 7.66 -3.44
CA ILE A 104 1.58 6.53 -3.36
C ILE A 104 2.07 5.51 -2.32
N GLY A 105 3.37 5.20 -2.34
CA GLY A 105 3.97 4.26 -1.39
C GLY A 105 3.87 4.75 0.06
N GLU A 106 4.11 6.04 0.29
CA GLU A 106 3.93 6.65 1.61
C GLU A 106 2.46 6.66 2.04
N SER A 107 1.53 6.86 1.10
CA SER A 107 0.09 6.83 1.38
C SER A 107 -0.36 5.45 1.86
N MET A 108 0.23 4.38 1.30
CA MET A 108 -0.04 3.02 1.78
C MET A 108 0.49 2.81 3.21
N VAL A 109 1.69 3.30 3.52
CA VAL A 109 2.22 3.27 4.89
C VAL A 109 1.32 4.05 5.85
N ALA A 110 0.84 5.23 5.45
CA ALA A 110 -0.09 6.02 6.25
C ALA A 110 -1.38 5.24 6.56
N LEU A 111 -1.97 4.57 5.57
CA LEU A 111 -3.16 3.73 5.77
C LEU A 111 -2.89 2.58 6.74
N THR A 112 -1.74 1.90 6.63
CA THR A 112 -1.34 0.84 7.57
C THR A 112 -1.20 1.36 9.00
N LEU A 113 -0.58 2.53 9.19
CA LEU A 113 -0.44 3.16 10.50
C LEU A 113 -1.80 3.57 11.08
N ILE A 114 -2.67 4.20 10.29
CA ILE A 114 -4.02 4.59 10.71
C ILE A 114 -4.81 3.37 11.19
N HIS A 115 -4.79 2.30 10.40
CA HIS A 115 -5.50 1.08 10.72
C HIS A 115 -5.03 0.45 12.04
N ASN A 116 -3.72 0.34 12.24
CA ASN A 116 -3.17 -0.30 13.44
C ASN A 116 -3.24 0.59 14.69
N ILE A 117 -3.07 1.90 14.55
CA ILE A 117 -3.20 2.84 15.68
C ILE A 117 -4.66 2.94 16.11
N SER A 118 -5.61 3.06 15.18
CA SER A 118 -7.05 3.17 15.51
C SER A 118 -7.62 1.92 16.19
N LYS A 119 -7.08 0.73 15.91
CA LYS A 119 -7.40 -0.51 16.65
C LYS A 119 -7.02 -0.42 18.14
N ARG A 120 -5.91 0.26 18.46
CA ARG A 120 -5.37 0.35 19.83
C ARG A 120 -5.85 1.59 20.58
N TYR A 121 -6.15 2.67 19.86
CA TYR A 121 -6.53 3.97 20.40
C TYR A 121 -7.80 4.47 19.68
N PRO A 122 -9.01 4.19 20.19
CA PRO A 122 -10.26 4.61 19.54
C PRO A 122 -10.50 6.13 19.57
N ASP A 123 -9.86 6.86 20.49
CA ASP A 123 -10.06 8.29 20.71
C ASP A 123 -9.20 9.21 19.82
N VAL A 124 -8.47 8.64 18.84
CA VAL A 124 -7.63 9.42 17.91
C VAL A 124 -8.34 9.65 16.58
N ARG A 125 -8.12 10.84 16.02
CA ARG A 125 -8.44 11.17 14.62
C ARG A 125 -7.17 11.41 13.84
N PHE A 126 -7.29 11.31 12.52
CA PHE A 126 -6.15 11.46 11.62
C PHE A 126 -6.37 12.57 10.60
N LEU A 127 -5.33 13.38 10.40
CA LEU A 127 -5.19 14.27 9.26
C LEU A 127 -4.09 13.71 8.37
N VAL A 128 -4.41 13.33 7.14
CA VAL A 128 -3.42 12.85 6.18
C VAL A 128 -3.16 13.93 5.14
N THR A 129 -1.90 14.36 5.03
CA THR A 129 -1.49 15.31 3.98
C THR A 129 -0.73 14.63 2.86
N SER A 130 -0.97 15.08 1.63
CA SER A 130 -0.19 14.65 0.46
C SER A 130 0.10 15.81 -0.49
N TRP A 131 1.04 15.61 -1.42
CA TRP A 131 1.36 16.62 -2.44
C TRP A 131 0.74 16.29 -3.80
N THR A 132 0.69 15.00 -4.15
CA THR A 132 0.30 14.53 -5.48
C THR A 132 -1.18 14.19 -5.59
N ASN A 133 -1.76 14.43 -6.76
CA ASN A 133 -3.16 14.07 -7.03
C ASN A 133 -3.37 12.55 -6.99
N SER A 134 -2.38 11.77 -7.43
CA SER A 134 -2.45 10.31 -7.39
C SER A 134 -2.55 9.78 -5.95
N SER A 135 -1.77 10.33 -5.03
CA SER A 135 -1.92 10.01 -3.59
C SER A 135 -3.27 10.44 -3.05
N ALA A 136 -3.74 11.65 -3.40
CA ALA A 136 -5.04 12.15 -2.94
C ALA A 136 -6.21 11.26 -3.38
N LYS A 137 -6.20 10.75 -4.63
CA LYS A 137 -7.23 9.81 -5.11
C LYS A 137 -7.25 8.52 -4.29
N ILE A 138 -6.07 7.94 -4.02
CA ILE A 138 -5.96 6.71 -3.22
C ILE A 138 -6.44 6.94 -1.79
N LEU A 139 -6.00 8.04 -1.18
CA LEU A 139 -6.38 8.39 0.19
C LEU A 139 -7.89 8.66 0.29
N THR A 140 -8.47 9.42 -0.64
CA THR A 140 -9.92 9.68 -0.66
C THR A 140 -10.74 8.39 -0.76
N ALA A 141 -10.28 7.41 -1.54
CA ALA A 141 -10.98 6.14 -1.71
C ALA A 141 -10.81 5.18 -0.52
N LYS A 142 -9.70 5.26 0.22
CA LYS A 142 -9.32 4.25 1.23
C LYS A 142 -9.31 4.74 2.67
N LEU A 143 -9.36 6.04 2.92
CA LEU A 143 -9.32 6.56 4.28
C LEU A 143 -10.58 6.17 5.06
N PRO A 144 -10.44 5.70 6.30
CA PRO A 144 -11.59 5.46 7.17
C PRO A 144 -12.21 6.80 7.59
N LYS A 145 -13.47 6.76 8.07
CA LYS A 145 -14.22 7.96 8.47
C LYS A 145 -13.59 8.76 9.63
N ILE A 146 -12.69 8.14 10.39
CA ILE A 146 -11.90 8.79 11.45
C ILE A 146 -10.69 9.59 10.93
N ALA A 147 -10.47 9.57 9.61
CA ALA A 147 -9.36 10.22 8.95
C ALA A 147 -9.84 11.15 7.83
N VAL A 148 -9.17 12.29 7.68
CA VAL A 148 -9.45 13.25 6.62
C VAL A 148 -8.21 13.46 5.78
N HIS A 149 -8.39 13.72 4.48
CA HIS A 149 -7.30 14.11 3.59
C HIS A 149 -7.31 15.62 3.34
N GLN A 150 -6.12 16.21 3.25
CA GLN A 150 -5.91 17.56 2.71
C GLN A 150 -4.59 17.61 1.92
N PHE A 151 -4.45 18.51 0.96
CA PHE A 151 -3.13 18.84 0.43
C PHE A 151 -2.24 19.53 1.47
N LEU A 152 -0.97 19.13 1.53
CA LEU A 152 0.04 19.81 2.34
C LEU A 152 0.17 21.27 1.87
N PRO A 153 0.19 22.28 2.78
CA PRO A 153 0.43 23.65 2.39
C PRO A 153 1.81 23.81 1.75
N ILE A 154 1.97 24.84 0.94
CA ILE A 154 3.29 25.27 0.45
C ILE A 154 4.18 25.53 1.66
N ASP A 155 5.45 25.11 1.58
CA ASP A 155 6.44 25.22 2.67
C ASP A 155 6.89 26.66 2.89
N ASN A 156 5.96 27.47 3.40
CA ASN A 156 6.10 28.88 3.69
C ASN A 156 5.53 29.14 5.08
N ILE A 157 6.26 29.94 5.87
CA ILE A 157 5.95 30.18 7.27
C ILE A 157 4.52 30.69 7.52
N ILE A 158 3.92 31.49 6.62
CA ILE A 158 2.54 31.98 6.80
C ILE A 158 1.55 30.83 6.66
N PHE A 159 1.64 30.07 5.57
CA PHE A 159 0.66 29.02 5.27
C PHE A 159 0.82 27.84 6.21
N THR A 160 2.06 27.46 6.54
CA THR A 160 2.35 26.44 7.54
C THR A 160 1.76 26.84 8.90
N ARG A 161 2.00 28.07 9.39
CA ARG A 161 1.43 28.52 10.67
C ARG A 161 -0.09 28.55 10.66
N LYS A 162 -0.69 28.97 9.55
CA LYS A 162 -2.15 29.00 9.39
C LYS A 162 -2.74 27.59 9.40
N PHE A 163 -2.12 26.66 8.67
CA PHE A 163 -2.49 25.25 8.66
C PHE A 163 -2.42 24.66 10.07
N LEU A 164 -1.28 24.80 10.76
CA LEU A 164 -1.10 24.24 12.09
C LEU A 164 -2.04 24.86 13.13
N ARG A 165 -2.29 26.17 13.07
CA ARG A 165 -3.25 26.85 13.96
C ARG A 165 -4.69 26.35 13.77
N ASN A 166 -5.06 25.98 12.56
CA ASN A 166 -6.39 25.48 12.25
C ASN A 166 -6.58 24.03 12.72
N TRP A 167 -5.58 23.18 12.49
CA TRP A 167 -5.68 21.75 12.78
C TRP A 167 -5.28 21.37 14.21
N GLN A 168 -4.29 22.06 14.78
CA GLN A 168 -3.76 21.81 16.13
C GLN A 168 -3.45 20.32 16.37
N PRO A 169 -2.58 19.69 15.56
CA PRO A 169 -2.22 18.30 15.77
C PRO A 169 -1.48 18.11 17.10
N ASP A 170 -1.65 16.95 17.73
CA ASP A 170 -0.91 16.57 18.94
C ASP A 170 0.40 15.84 18.57
N LEU A 171 0.36 15.08 17.47
CA LEU A 171 1.48 14.31 16.92
C LEU A 171 1.54 14.48 15.41
N GLY A 172 2.73 14.75 14.87
CA GLY A 172 3.01 14.73 13.43
C GLY A 172 3.94 13.57 13.05
N ILE A 173 3.61 12.83 12.00
CA ILE A 173 4.36 11.69 11.47
C ILE A 173 4.70 11.98 10.00
N PHE A 174 5.98 12.11 9.71
CA PHE A 174 6.48 12.37 8.36
C PHE A 174 7.10 11.09 7.82
N ILE A 175 6.68 10.67 6.63
CA ILE A 175 7.10 9.38 6.07
C ILE A 175 8.22 9.60 5.03
N GLU A 176 9.28 8.80 5.10
CA GLU A 176 10.42 8.79 4.17
C GLU A 176 11.22 10.10 4.08
N SER A 177 11.20 10.78 2.94
CA SER A 177 12.10 11.90 2.61
C SER A 177 11.41 13.27 2.66
N GLU A 178 10.30 13.39 3.40
CA GLU A 178 9.48 14.60 3.50
C GLU A 178 10.11 15.70 4.39
N LEU A 179 11.30 16.15 3.99
CA LEU A 179 12.10 17.14 4.70
C LEU A 179 11.73 18.57 4.29
N TRP A 180 10.60 19.05 4.78
CA TRP A 180 10.08 20.41 4.54
C TRP A 180 10.48 21.37 5.68
N PRO A 181 11.48 22.27 5.48
CA PRO A 181 12.07 23.00 6.59
C PRO A 181 11.11 23.92 7.36
N CYS A 182 10.18 24.63 6.71
CA CYS A 182 9.20 25.45 7.44
C CYS A 182 8.22 24.55 8.20
N THR A 183 7.72 23.52 7.53
CA THR A 183 6.71 22.59 8.02
C THR A 183 7.20 21.82 9.24
N ILE A 184 8.41 21.28 9.21
CA ILE A 184 9.02 20.59 10.35
C ILE A 184 9.28 21.57 11.50
N ASN A 185 9.90 22.73 11.24
CA ASN A 185 10.30 23.62 12.32
C ASN A 185 9.14 24.37 12.97
N GLU A 186 8.08 24.69 12.25
CA GLU A 186 6.86 25.26 12.86
C GLU A 186 5.97 24.16 13.45
N GLY A 187 5.94 22.96 12.85
CA GLY A 187 5.21 21.80 13.37
C GLY A 187 5.74 21.36 14.74
N ALA A 188 7.06 21.25 14.89
CA ALA A 188 7.70 20.87 16.14
C ALA A 188 7.51 21.87 17.29
N LYS A 189 7.06 23.10 17.01
CA LYS A 189 6.67 24.08 18.04
C LYS A 189 5.26 23.85 18.57
N GLN A 190 4.43 23.10 17.85
CA GLN A 190 3.02 22.85 18.19
C GLN A 190 2.77 21.41 18.63
N CYS A 191 3.50 20.45 18.05
CA CYS A 191 3.27 19.03 18.26
C CYS A 191 4.59 18.26 18.34
N LYS A 192 4.55 17.02 18.85
CA LYS A 192 5.68 16.11 18.71
C LYS A 192 5.80 15.70 17.24
N LEU A 193 7.02 15.66 16.70
CA LEU A 193 7.25 15.27 15.31
C LEU A 193 8.11 14.02 15.23
N LEU A 194 7.63 13.02 14.50
CA LEU A 194 8.37 11.80 14.18
C LEU A 194 8.68 11.79 12.68
N LEU A 195 9.92 11.49 12.33
CA LEU A 195 10.28 11.14 10.96
C LEU A 195 10.43 9.62 10.91
N VAL A 196 9.58 8.95 10.16
CA VAL A 196 9.48 7.49 10.14
C VAL A 196 9.80 6.92 8.76
N ASN A 197 10.34 5.71 8.72
CA ASN A 197 10.80 5.06 7.49
C ASN A 197 11.78 5.94 6.69
N ALA A 198 12.58 6.72 7.40
CA ALA A 198 13.40 7.77 6.83
C ALA A 198 14.47 7.17 5.91
N ARG A 199 14.66 7.82 4.76
CA ARG A 199 15.64 7.41 3.74
C ARG A 199 16.20 8.60 3.01
N ILE A 200 17.42 8.47 2.50
CA ILE A 200 18.05 9.51 1.67
C ILE A 200 18.75 8.85 0.49
N SER A 201 18.35 9.22 -0.73
CA SER A 201 19.04 8.78 -1.96
C SER A 201 20.51 9.23 -1.96
N ASP A 202 21.41 8.51 -2.64
CA ASP A 202 22.82 8.89 -2.69
C ASP A 202 23.04 10.30 -3.26
N LYS A 203 22.20 10.71 -4.24
CA LYS A 203 22.22 12.06 -4.80
C LYS A 203 21.84 13.10 -3.75
N SER A 204 20.73 12.88 -3.03
CA SER A 204 20.28 13.79 -1.97
C SER A 204 21.28 13.85 -0.83
N PHE A 205 21.89 12.71 -0.47
CA PHE A 205 22.90 12.61 0.57
C PHE A 205 24.12 13.48 0.27
N LYS A 206 24.67 13.39 -0.95
CA LYS A 206 25.76 14.27 -1.42
C LYS A 206 25.39 15.76 -1.31
N ALA A 207 24.16 16.12 -1.68
CA ALA A 207 23.68 17.49 -1.59
C ALA A 207 23.43 17.98 -0.15
N TRP A 208 23.13 17.06 0.77
CA TRP A 208 22.97 17.34 2.20
C TRP A 208 24.30 17.42 2.93
N LEU A 209 25.31 16.64 2.54
CA LEU A 209 26.68 16.75 3.09
C LEU A 209 27.25 18.16 2.93
N GLN A 210 27.02 18.80 1.78
CA GLN A 210 27.43 20.20 1.53
C GLN A 210 26.71 21.22 2.41
N ARG A 211 25.58 20.84 3.03
CA ARG A 211 24.72 21.71 3.84
C ARG A 211 24.35 21.05 5.17
N LYS A 212 25.31 20.31 5.74
CA LYS A 212 25.12 19.47 6.93
C LYS A 212 24.49 20.23 8.09
N SER A 213 24.99 21.43 8.41
CA SER A 213 24.44 22.26 9.49
C SER A 213 22.97 22.63 9.27
N PHE A 214 22.54 22.81 8.02
CA PHE A 214 21.14 23.10 7.71
C PHE A 214 20.27 21.85 7.83
N PHE A 215 20.76 20.69 7.41
CA PHE A 215 20.09 19.40 7.62
C PHE A 215 19.86 19.12 9.12
N GLN A 216 20.91 19.27 9.93
CA GLN A 216 20.82 19.14 11.39
C GLN A 216 19.82 20.14 12.00
N LEU A 217 19.81 21.38 11.49
CA LEU A 217 18.90 22.42 11.96
C LEU A 217 17.42 22.11 11.70
N ILE A 218 17.12 21.36 10.64
CA ILE A 218 15.75 20.89 10.33
C ILE A 218 15.39 19.77 11.31
N LEU A 219 16.25 18.76 11.40
CA LEU A 219 15.93 17.51 12.10
C LEU A 219 16.08 17.56 13.63
N LYS A 220 16.81 18.53 14.18
CA LYS A 220 16.98 18.68 15.63
C LYS A 220 15.65 18.82 16.41
N ASN A 221 14.56 19.18 15.73
CA ASN A 221 13.25 19.36 16.37
C ASN A 221 12.35 18.12 16.21
N CYS A 222 12.80 17.09 15.48
CA CYS A 222 12.10 15.81 15.45
C CYS A 222 12.32 15.10 16.80
N SER A 223 11.22 14.69 17.43
CA SER A 223 11.22 13.95 18.70
C SER A 223 11.75 12.53 18.54
N LYS A 224 11.57 11.92 17.36
CA LYS A 224 12.19 10.64 16.99
C LYS A 224 12.42 10.57 15.49
N ILE A 225 13.51 9.90 15.11
CA ILE A 225 13.84 9.59 13.73
C ILE A 225 14.03 8.08 13.63
N ILE A 226 13.24 7.44 12.77
CA ILE A 226 13.30 6.01 12.47
C ILE A 226 13.70 5.87 11.01
N VAL A 227 14.86 5.28 10.75
CA VAL A 227 15.35 4.99 9.40
C VAL A 227 14.98 3.57 8.98
N GLN A 228 14.92 3.35 7.66
CA GLN A 228 14.48 2.08 7.10
C GLN A 228 15.59 1.03 6.88
N SER A 229 16.87 1.41 7.02
CA SER A 229 18.00 0.51 6.78
C SER A 229 19.27 0.96 7.51
N GLU A 230 20.23 0.05 7.66
CA GLU A 230 21.52 0.35 8.29
C GLU A 230 22.33 1.37 7.47
N ARG A 231 22.21 1.30 6.14
CA ARG A 231 22.82 2.27 5.23
C ARG A 231 22.22 3.65 5.42
N ASP A 232 20.91 3.75 5.62
CA ASP A 232 20.27 5.03 5.93
C ASP A 232 20.71 5.54 7.31
N LEU A 233 20.87 4.66 8.30
CA LEU A 233 21.39 5.03 9.63
C LEU A 233 22.79 5.65 9.53
N GLN A 234 23.70 5.01 8.79
CA GLN A 234 25.05 5.52 8.52
C GLN A 234 25.01 6.90 7.87
N LYS A 235 24.17 7.10 6.85
CA LYS A 235 23.98 8.41 6.21
C LYS A 235 23.49 9.48 7.18
N PHE A 236 22.51 9.16 8.02
CA PHE A 236 22.00 10.11 9.03
C PHE A 236 23.10 10.46 10.07
N ASN A 237 23.88 9.46 10.52
CA ASN A 237 25.02 9.67 11.40
C ASN A 237 26.10 10.56 10.76
N GLU A 238 26.44 10.34 9.48
CA GLU A 238 27.38 11.19 8.73
C GLU A 238 26.86 12.62 8.54
N LEU A 239 25.55 12.79 8.40
CA LEU A 239 24.87 14.10 8.42
C LEU A 239 24.72 14.67 9.83
N GLY A 240 25.21 13.97 10.85
CA GLY A 240 25.31 14.42 12.24
C GLY A 240 23.98 14.39 12.99
N VAL A 241 23.16 13.38 12.71
CA VAL A 241 21.97 13.00 13.47
C VAL A 241 22.26 11.66 14.15
N SER A 242 22.63 11.69 15.44
CA SER A 242 23.03 10.50 16.21
C SER A 242 21.86 9.69 16.78
N ASP A 243 20.71 10.32 16.97
CA ASP A 243 19.60 9.75 17.75
C ASP A 243 18.59 8.99 16.86
N ALA A 244 18.93 8.81 15.59
CA ALA A 244 18.18 8.00 14.66
C ALA A 244 18.28 6.52 15.05
N VAL A 245 17.18 5.78 14.88
CA VAL A 245 17.15 4.33 15.11
C VAL A 245 16.77 3.62 13.82
N ASN A 246 17.42 2.50 13.55
CA ASN A 246 17.05 1.63 12.43
C ASN A 246 16.07 0.58 12.96
N LEU A 247 14.82 0.63 12.49
CA LEU A 247 13.81 -0.40 12.77
C LEU A 247 13.45 -1.20 11.51
N GLY A 248 14.14 -0.99 10.38
CA GLY A 248 13.78 -1.62 9.11
C GLY A 248 12.65 -0.91 8.35
N ASN A 249 12.29 -1.46 7.19
CA ASN A 249 11.39 -0.82 6.24
C ASN A 249 9.93 -1.22 6.48
N ILE A 250 9.11 -0.27 6.94
CA ILE A 250 7.69 -0.52 7.25
C ILE A 250 6.87 -0.87 6.00
N LYS A 251 7.34 -0.56 4.79
CA LYS A 251 6.67 -0.97 3.53
C LYS A 251 6.57 -2.48 3.37
N PHE A 252 7.33 -3.24 4.16
CA PHE A 252 7.30 -4.70 4.14
C PHE A 252 6.24 -5.30 5.08
N ALA A 253 5.56 -4.49 5.88
CA ALA A 253 4.57 -4.93 6.85
C ALA A 253 3.14 -4.79 6.36
N ASN A 254 2.77 -5.60 5.36
CA ASN A 254 1.36 -5.76 4.96
C ASN A 254 0.61 -6.63 5.96
N GLU A 255 -0.72 -6.60 5.99
CA GLU A 255 -1.49 -7.61 6.74
C GLU A 255 -1.67 -8.89 5.91
N LYS A 256 -1.80 -10.03 6.60
CA LYS A 256 -2.17 -11.30 5.95
C LYS A 256 -3.59 -11.20 5.41
N LEU A 257 -3.80 -11.64 4.17
CA LEU A 257 -5.15 -11.70 3.59
C LEU A 257 -6.05 -12.66 4.38
N PRO A 258 -7.34 -12.31 4.59
CA PRO A 258 -8.28 -13.22 5.23
C PRO A 258 -8.50 -14.47 4.38
N VAL A 259 -8.80 -15.58 5.04
CA VAL A 259 -9.08 -16.87 4.39
C VAL A 259 -10.32 -17.49 5.02
N ASN A 260 -11.31 -17.78 4.18
CA ASN A 260 -12.45 -18.60 4.58
C ASN A 260 -11.99 -20.06 4.74
N GLN A 261 -11.97 -20.57 5.97
CA GLN A 261 -11.44 -21.90 6.29
C GLN A 261 -12.31 -23.03 5.73
N ASP A 262 -13.62 -22.82 5.61
CA ASP A 262 -14.53 -23.83 5.05
C ASP A 262 -14.31 -23.99 3.55
N GLU A 263 -14.14 -22.87 2.83
CA GLU A 263 -13.80 -22.87 1.41
C GLU A 263 -12.41 -23.45 1.17
N LEU A 264 -11.43 -23.12 2.02
CA LEU A 264 -10.09 -23.71 1.95
C LEU A 264 -10.15 -25.23 2.09
N SER A 265 -10.86 -25.73 3.10
CA SER A 265 -10.99 -27.17 3.33
C SER A 265 -11.65 -27.90 2.15
N LYS A 266 -12.72 -27.33 1.59
CA LYS A 266 -13.38 -27.86 0.39
C LYS A 266 -12.46 -27.87 -0.82
N LEU A 267 -11.78 -26.75 -1.09
CA LEU A 267 -10.89 -26.61 -2.24
C LEU A 267 -9.67 -27.53 -2.12
N SER A 268 -9.05 -27.60 -0.94
CA SER A 268 -7.91 -28.50 -0.68
C SER A 268 -8.27 -29.97 -0.85
N LEU A 269 -9.44 -30.40 -0.35
CA LEU A 269 -9.92 -31.76 -0.55
C LEU A 269 -10.19 -32.05 -2.03
N HIS A 270 -10.83 -31.10 -2.72
CA HIS A 270 -11.16 -31.23 -4.14
C HIS A 270 -9.92 -31.31 -5.05
N LEU A 271 -8.87 -30.55 -4.73
CA LEU A 271 -7.61 -30.58 -5.48
C LEU A 271 -6.81 -31.88 -5.28
N ASP A 272 -7.13 -32.69 -4.27
CA ASP A 272 -6.55 -34.02 -4.00
C ASP A 272 -5.02 -34.06 -4.16
N ASN A 273 -4.31 -33.29 -3.32
CA ASN A 273 -2.85 -33.19 -3.29
C ASN A 273 -2.18 -32.68 -4.58
N LYS A 274 -2.93 -32.18 -5.57
CA LYS A 274 -2.35 -31.52 -6.74
C LYS A 274 -1.52 -30.31 -6.32
N ARG A 275 -0.38 -30.12 -7.00
CA ARG A 275 0.48 -28.95 -6.82
C ARG A 275 -0.12 -27.79 -7.58
N VAL A 276 -0.47 -26.71 -6.89
CA VAL A 276 -1.06 -25.55 -7.53
C VAL A 276 0.01 -24.52 -7.89
N VAL A 277 0.01 -24.12 -9.17
CA VAL A 277 0.70 -22.91 -9.65
C VAL A 277 -0.34 -21.82 -9.85
N LEU A 278 -0.16 -20.72 -9.14
CA LEU A 278 -1.08 -19.59 -9.16
C LEU A 278 -0.49 -18.41 -9.95
N PHE A 279 -1.25 -17.89 -10.91
CA PHE A 279 -0.96 -16.64 -11.59
C PHE A 279 -1.87 -15.55 -11.02
N ALA A 280 -1.36 -14.74 -10.10
CA ALA A 280 -2.15 -13.79 -9.31
C ALA A 280 -2.07 -12.36 -9.86
N SER A 281 -3.21 -11.67 -9.91
CA SER A 281 -3.36 -10.28 -10.36
C SER A 281 -2.82 -10.02 -11.78
N THR A 282 -3.10 -10.91 -12.73
CA THR A 282 -2.59 -10.81 -14.10
C THR A 282 -3.19 -9.65 -14.90
N HIS A 283 -2.39 -9.12 -15.82
CA HIS A 283 -2.72 -8.16 -16.86
C HIS A 283 -2.58 -8.81 -18.25
N PRO A 284 -3.07 -8.17 -19.34
CA PRO A 284 -2.96 -8.75 -20.68
C PRO A 284 -1.54 -9.19 -21.03
N GLU A 285 -0.55 -8.38 -20.66
CA GLU A 285 0.85 -8.64 -20.97
C GLU A 285 1.47 -9.77 -20.15
N ASP A 286 0.92 -10.06 -18.97
CA ASP A 286 1.30 -11.26 -18.23
C ASP A 286 0.69 -12.50 -18.89
N GLU A 287 -0.59 -12.42 -19.30
CA GLU A 287 -1.33 -13.52 -19.90
C GLU A 287 -0.75 -13.95 -21.26
N GLU A 288 -0.30 -12.99 -22.07
CA GLU A 288 0.45 -13.25 -23.32
C GLU A 288 1.70 -14.11 -23.10
N VAL A 289 2.31 -14.03 -21.91
CA VAL A 289 3.48 -14.80 -21.52
C VAL A 289 3.11 -16.14 -20.87
N ILE A 290 2.02 -16.16 -20.11
CA ILE A 290 1.59 -17.31 -19.30
C ILE A 290 0.85 -18.37 -20.13
N LEU A 291 -0.12 -17.97 -20.96
CA LEU A 291 -0.95 -18.94 -21.68
C LEU A 291 -0.16 -19.89 -22.59
N PRO A 292 0.88 -19.43 -23.35
CA PRO A 292 1.66 -20.32 -24.21
C PRO A 292 2.38 -21.46 -23.48
N ILE A 293 2.70 -21.30 -22.19
CA ILE A 293 3.52 -22.26 -21.44
C ILE A 293 2.70 -23.32 -20.71
N ILE A 294 1.39 -23.10 -20.53
CA ILE A 294 0.50 -23.97 -19.74
C ILE A 294 0.51 -25.42 -20.27
N LYS A 295 0.35 -25.59 -21.58
CA LYS A 295 0.28 -26.92 -22.19
C LYS A 295 1.56 -27.73 -21.92
N ASN A 296 2.73 -27.10 -22.06
CA ASN A 296 4.00 -27.75 -21.80
C ASN A 296 4.18 -28.16 -20.33
N LEU A 297 3.70 -27.34 -19.39
CA LEU A 297 3.71 -27.69 -17.97
C LEU A 297 2.79 -28.88 -17.67
N LYS A 298 1.57 -28.90 -18.23
CA LYS A 298 0.62 -30.00 -18.01
C LYS A 298 1.08 -31.32 -18.63
N GLU A 299 1.71 -31.28 -19.79
CA GLU A 299 2.30 -32.47 -20.43
C GLU A 299 3.44 -33.08 -19.59
N GLN A 300 4.22 -32.26 -18.89
CA GLN A 300 5.32 -32.71 -18.04
C GLN A 300 4.89 -33.06 -16.61
N PHE A 301 3.85 -32.43 -16.07
CA PHE A 301 3.45 -32.53 -14.66
C PHE A 301 1.93 -32.73 -14.54
N LEU A 302 1.47 -33.97 -14.61
CA LEU A 302 0.04 -34.34 -14.55
C LEU A 302 -0.62 -34.04 -13.18
N ASP A 303 0.20 -33.94 -12.13
CA ASP A 303 -0.21 -33.58 -10.78
C ASP A 303 -0.20 -32.07 -10.52
N CYS A 304 0.14 -31.25 -11.53
CA CYS A 304 0.10 -29.80 -11.46
C CYS A 304 -1.28 -29.27 -11.90
N TYR A 305 -1.82 -28.31 -11.16
CA TYR A 305 -3.03 -27.59 -11.53
C TYR A 305 -2.79 -26.09 -11.57
N ILE A 306 -3.37 -25.41 -12.55
CA ILE A 306 -3.10 -24.00 -12.81
C ILE A 306 -4.34 -23.17 -12.48
N ILE A 307 -4.12 -22.14 -11.67
CA ILE A 307 -5.15 -21.16 -11.31
C ILE A 307 -4.67 -19.78 -11.77
N LEU A 308 -5.55 -19.00 -12.40
CA LEU A 308 -5.26 -17.63 -12.82
C LEU A 308 -6.31 -16.67 -12.24
N ILE A 309 -5.84 -15.59 -11.65
CA ILE A 309 -6.67 -14.53 -11.08
C ILE A 309 -6.32 -13.23 -11.79
N PRO A 310 -7.15 -12.73 -12.71
CA PRO A 310 -6.88 -11.47 -13.36
C PRO A 310 -7.02 -10.32 -12.37
N ARG A 311 -6.26 -9.24 -12.59
CA ARG A 311 -6.41 -8.01 -11.80
C ARG A 311 -7.81 -7.40 -11.92
N HIS A 312 -8.45 -7.67 -13.07
CA HIS A 312 -9.70 -7.12 -13.56
C HIS A 312 -10.64 -8.27 -13.93
N PRO A 313 -11.53 -8.72 -13.02
CA PRO A 313 -12.44 -9.84 -13.25
C PRO A 313 -13.30 -9.72 -14.51
N GLU A 314 -13.65 -8.50 -14.92
CA GLU A 314 -14.39 -8.20 -16.16
C GLU A 314 -13.71 -8.75 -17.43
N ARG A 315 -12.41 -9.05 -17.36
CA ARG A 315 -11.63 -9.62 -18.46
C ARG A 315 -11.78 -11.12 -18.63
N VAL A 316 -12.49 -11.83 -17.74
CA VAL A 316 -12.62 -13.29 -17.78
C VAL A 316 -13.00 -13.84 -19.16
N LYS A 317 -13.94 -13.18 -19.85
CA LYS A 317 -14.36 -13.57 -21.20
C LYS A 317 -13.19 -13.50 -22.20
N SER A 318 -12.46 -12.39 -22.19
CA SER A 318 -11.30 -12.20 -23.08
C SER A 318 -10.18 -13.23 -22.82
N ILE A 319 -10.00 -13.61 -21.56
CA ILE A 319 -9.00 -14.61 -21.16
C ILE A 319 -9.42 -16.00 -21.65
N ILE A 320 -10.69 -16.37 -21.48
CA ILE A 320 -11.23 -17.64 -22.01
C ILE A 320 -11.10 -17.69 -23.54
N ASP A 321 -11.38 -16.60 -24.24
CA ASP A 321 -11.23 -16.55 -25.70
C ASP A 321 -9.76 -16.69 -26.13
N ASN A 322 -8.82 -16.09 -25.38
CA ASN A 322 -7.38 -16.31 -25.59
C ASN A 322 -6.95 -17.74 -25.23
N CYS A 323 -7.55 -18.40 -24.25
CA CYS A 323 -7.26 -19.81 -23.96
C CYS A 323 -7.57 -20.70 -25.18
N LYS A 324 -8.66 -20.42 -25.91
CA LYS A 324 -9.04 -21.18 -27.12
C LYS A 324 -7.97 -21.07 -28.22
N SER A 325 -7.37 -19.89 -28.42
CA SER A 325 -6.31 -19.73 -29.44
C SER A 325 -5.04 -20.51 -29.09
N HIS A 326 -4.83 -20.83 -27.81
CA HIS A 326 -3.76 -21.70 -27.32
C HIS A 326 -4.18 -23.18 -27.19
N ASN A 327 -5.39 -23.56 -27.63
CA ASN A 327 -5.97 -24.89 -27.44
C ASN A 327 -6.03 -25.31 -25.96
N LEU A 328 -6.38 -24.38 -25.09
CA LEU A 328 -6.55 -24.60 -23.66
C LEU A 328 -8.03 -24.58 -23.28
N SER A 329 -8.41 -25.52 -22.43
CA SER A 329 -9.69 -25.54 -21.74
C SER A 329 -9.62 -24.73 -20.44
N ALA A 330 -10.64 -23.92 -20.16
CA ALA A 330 -10.70 -23.11 -18.96
C ALA A 330 -12.12 -22.96 -18.43
N THR A 331 -12.29 -23.07 -17.12
CA THR A 331 -13.55 -22.78 -16.42
C THR A 331 -13.35 -21.59 -15.49
N ALA A 332 -14.31 -20.67 -15.48
CA ALA A 332 -14.33 -19.55 -14.55
C ALA A 332 -15.06 -19.90 -13.24
N LYS A 333 -14.64 -19.30 -12.12
CA LYS A 333 -15.31 -19.48 -10.82
C LYS A 333 -16.78 -19.05 -10.84
N SER A 334 -17.13 -18.01 -11.60
CA SER A 334 -18.52 -17.61 -11.82
C SER A 334 -19.38 -18.68 -12.49
N GLN A 335 -18.77 -19.62 -13.23
CA GLN A 335 -19.47 -20.72 -13.91
C GLN A 335 -19.52 -21.98 -13.03
N ASN A 336 -18.44 -22.27 -12.31
CA ASN A 336 -18.37 -23.39 -11.38
C ASN A 336 -17.56 -22.99 -10.14
N ASP A 337 -18.13 -23.19 -8.95
CA ASP A 337 -17.53 -22.69 -7.71
C ASP A 337 -16.22 -23.41 -7.34
N LEU A 338 -16.08 -24.67 -7.80
CA LEU A 338 -14.88 -25.48 -7.69
C LEU A 338 -14.22 -25.71 -9.06
N PRO A 339 -12.89 -25.89 -9.11
CA PRO A 339 -12.18 -26.13 -10.36
C PRO A 339 -12.62 -27.41 -11.07
N VAL A 340 -12.79 -27.36 -12.38
CA VAL A 340 -12.99 -28.57 -13.20
C VAL A 340 -11.61 -29.18 -13.46
N LEU A 341 -11.28 -30.30 -12.81
CA LEU A 341 -9.92 -30.86 -12.81
C LEU A 341 -9.46 -31.39 -14.19
N SER A 342 -10.39 -31.65 -15.11
CA SER A 342 -10.06 -31.99 -16.50
C SER A 342 -9.57 -30.78 -17.32
N ASP A 343 -9.89 -29.55 -16.88
CA ASP A 343 -9.53 -28.34 -17.60
C ASP A 343 -8.04 -28.00 -17.44
N ASP A 344 -7.52 -27.18 -18.35
CA ASP A 344 -6.14 -26.68 -18.31
C ASP A 344 -5.96 -25.53 -17.32
N LEU A 345 -7.01 -24.76 -17.09
CA LEU A 345 -6.96 -23.55 -16.30
C LEU A 345 -8.26 -23.31 -15.51
N TYR A 346 -8.12 -22.87 -14.26
CA TYR A 346 -9.23 -22.32 -13.50
C TYR A 346 -9.06 -20.80 -13.33
N ILE A 347 -10.06 -20.03 -13.76
CA ILE A 347 -10.00 -18.56 -13.73
C ILE A 347 -10.86 -18.05 -12.57
N VAL A 348 -10.24 -17.33 -11.64
CA VAL A 348 -10.95 -16.75 -10.49
C VAL A 348 -11.35 -15.32 -10.79
N ASP A 349 -12.64 -15.11 -11.05
CA ASP A 349 -13.23 -13.82 -11.42
C ASP A 349 -14.04 -13.20 -10.26
N ARG A 350 -13.56 -13.38 -9.03
CA ARG A 350 -14.16 -12.83 -7.81
C ARG A 350 -13.17 -12.01 -6.99
N PHE A 351 -13.66 -10.91 -6.41
CA PHE A 351 -12.86 -10.07 -5.52
C PHE A 351 -12.78 -10.68 -4.12
N GLY A 352 -11.69 -10.39 -3.41
CA GLY A 352 -11.55 -10.71 -1.98
C GLY A 352 -11.13 -12.15 -1.66
N GLU A 353 -11.05 -13.04 -2.65
CA GLU A 353 -10.72 -14.45 -2.44
C GLU A 353 -9.22 -14.78 -2.63
N MET A 354 -8.37 -13.78 -2.89
CA MET A 354 -6.93 -13.99 -3.17
C MET A 354 -6.21 -14.80 -2.07
N GLY A 355 -6.58 -14.60 -0.80
CA GLY A 355 -6.01 -15.36 0.32
C GLY A 355 -6.32 -16.86 0.27
N LEU A 356 -7.52 -17.24 -0.19
CA LEU A 356 -7.91 -18.64 -0.39
C LEU A 356 -6.98 -19.32 -1.40
N PHE A 357 -6.76 -18.68 -2.55
CA PHE A 357 -5.96 -19.26 -3.63
C PHE A 357 -4.46 -19.25 -3.33
N PHE A 358 -3.95 -18.23 -2.62
CA PHE A 358 -2.58 -18.30 -2.12
C PHE A 358 -2.40 -19.46 -1.13
N SER A 359 -3.40 -19.77 -0.30
CA SER A 359 -3.30 -20.83 0.72
C SER A 359 -3.16 -22.25 0.14
N VAL A 360 -3.67 -22.49 -1.08
CA VAL A 360 -3.54 -23.79 -1.77
C VAL A 360 -2.35 -23.84 -2.74
N ALA A 361 -1.75 -22.68 -3.04
CA ALA A 361 -0.67 -22.57 -4.03
C ALA A 361 0.71 -22.90 -3.44
N THR A 362 1.50 -23.62 -4.23
CA THR A 362 2.92 -23.89 -3.89
C THR A 362 3.83 -22.85 -4.50
N ILE A 363 3.53 -22.44 -5.74
CA ILE A 363 4.25 -21.42 -6.50
C ILE A 363 3.24 -20.34 -6.91
N SER A 364 3.62 -19.07 -6.79
CA SER A 364 2.78 -17.96 -7.23
C SER A 364 3.56 -16.97 -8.08
N PHE A 365 3.12 -16.79 -9.32
CA PHE A 365 3.53 -15.68 -10.16
C PHE A 365 2.68 -14.44 -9.84
N ILE A 366 3.32 -13.31 -9.59
CA ILE A 366 2.66 -12.05 -9.27
C ILE A 366 2.67 -11.16 -10.51
N GLY A 367 1.48 -10.90 -11.04
CA GLY A 367 1.23 -10.14 -12.26
C GLY A 367 1.47 -8.63 -12.12
N GLY A 368 1.17 -7.92 -13.20
CA GLY A 368 1.54 -6.54 -13.42
C GLY A 368 3.06 -6.35 -13.54
N SER A 369 3.84 -7.43 -13.53
CA SER A 369 5.29 -7.41 -13.41
C SER A 369 6.00 -7.47 -14.76
N PHE A 370 5.26 -7.51 -15.88
CA PHE A 370 5.82 -7.26 -17.21
C PHE A 370 5.72 -5.80 -17.67
N LYS A 371 4.65 -5.07 -17.34
CA LYS A 371 4.46 -3.65 -17.77
C LYS A 371 3.81 -2.70 -16.77
N GLN A 372 3.27 -3.18 -15.65
CA GLN A 372 2.46 -2.37 -14.74
C GLN A 372 3.22 -1.95 -13.47
N GLY A 373 4.54 -2.13 -13.43
CA GLY A 373 5.40 -1.84 -12.28
C GLY A 373 5.37 -2.86 -11.14
N GLY A 374 4.70 -4.00 -11.36
CA GLY A 374 4.55 -5.11 -10.43
C GLY A 374 3.49 -4.87 -9.35
N HIS A 375 2.66 -5.88 -9.07
CA HIS A 375 1.74 -5.85 -7.92
C HIS A 375 2.44 -6.27 -6.61
N ASN A 376 1.64 -6.38 -5.54
CA ASN A 376 2.12 -6.65 -4.19
C ASN A 376 2.59 -8.11 -4.02
N ILE A 377 3.91 -8.30 -4.04
CA ILE A 377 4.57 -9.61 -3.88
C ILE A 377 4.35 -10.21 -2.48
N LEU A 378 4.21 -9.37 -1.46
CA LEU A 378 4.23 -9.78 -0.06
C LEU A 378 2.99 -10.57 0.38
N GLU A 379 1.88 -10.43 -0.33
CA GLU A 379 0.66 -11.18 -0.03
C GLU A 379 0.88 -12.69 -0.17
N ALA A 380 1.59 -13.14 -1.20
CA ALA A 380 1.91 -14.55 -1.41
C ALA A 380 2.88 -15.10 -0.35
N ALA A 381 3.79 -14.26 0.14
CA ALA A 381 4.78 -14.66 1.13
C ALA A 381 4.14 -15.07 2.47
N TYR A 382 3.00 -14.45 2.83
CA TYR A 382 2.20 -14.82 4.00
C TYR A 382 1.66 -16.25 4.00
N PHE A 383 1.59 -16.88 2.82
CA PHE A 383 1.08 -18.23 2.61
C PHE A 383 2.20 -19.24 2.33
N SER A 384 3.47 -18.82 2.46
CA SER A 384 4.64 -19.66 2.20
C SER A 384 4.67 -20.18 0.75
N ASN A 385 4.41 -19.26 -0.19
CA ASN A 385 4.48 -19.55 -1.62
C ASN A 385 5.89 -19.27 -2.12
N CYS A 386 6.38 -20.04 -3.10
CA CYS A 386 7.55 -19.66 -3.87
C CYS A 386 7.11 -18.60 -4.88
N ILE A 387 7.66 -17.40 -4.76
CA ILE A 387 7.17 -16.25 -5.50
C ILE A 387 7.98 -16.02 -6.76
N ILE A 388 7.31 -15.82 -7.90
CA ILE A 388 7.91 -15.47 -9.18
C ILE A 388 7.31 -14.14 -9.66
N PHE A 389 8.11 -13.27 -10.27
CA PHE A 389 7.62 -12.05 -10.90
C PHE A 389 8.47 -11.64 -12.11
N GLY A 390 7.88 -10.85 -12.99
CA GLY A 390 8.48 -10.34 -14.23
C GLY A 390 9.55 -9.25 -14.04
N PRO A 391 10.07 -8.70 -15.16
CA PRO A 391 11.19 -7.77 -15.15
C PRO A 391 10.84 -6.37 -14.59
N ASP A 392 9.58 -5.93 -14.66
CA ASP A 392 9.14 -4.60 -14.27
C ASP A 392 8.54 -4.58 -12.85
N MET A 393 9.38 -4.20 -11.88
CA MET A 393 8.97 -3.94 -10.49
C MET A 393 9.10 -2.45 -10.13
N SER A 394 8.94 -1.55 -11.10
CA SER A 394 9.18 -0.11 -10.90
C SER A 394 8.32 0.54 -9.81
N LYS A 395 7.12 0.03 -9.50
CA LYS A 395 6.26 0.52 -8.40
C LYS A 395 6.63 -0.08 -7.04
N ASN A 396 7.26 -1.25 -7.02
CA ASN A 396 7.59 -2.01 -5.81
C ASN A 396 9.09 -2.37 -5.74
N THR A 397 9.95 -1.44 -6.17
CA THR A 397 11.39 -1.69 -6.34
C THR A 397 12.07 -2.12 -5.04
N ASP A 398 11.73 -1.47 -3.91
CA ASP A 398 12.35 -1.79 -2.62
C ASP A 398 11.93 -3.18 -2.12
N ILE A 399 10.66 -3.54 -2.34
CA ILE A 399 10.14 -4.89 -2.03
C ILE A 399 10.85 -5.93 -2.88
N ALA A 400 10.90 -5.73 -4.20
CA ALA A 400 11.54 -6.65 -5.13
C ALA A 400 13.01 -6.90 -4.77
N LYS A 401 13.77 -5.83 -4.46
CA LYS A 401 15.16 -5.96 -4.00
C LYS A 401 15.25 -6.74 -2.68
N GLY A 402 14.38 -6.44 -1.73
CA GLY A 402 14.36 -7.11 -0.43
C GLY A 402 14.13 -8.62 -0.55
N VAL A 403 13.12 -9.03 -1.32
CA VAL A 403 12.82 -10.46 -1.49
C VAL A 403 13.89 -11.20 -2.29
N LEU A 404 14.52 -10.56 -3.29
CA LEU A 404 15.61 -11.17 -4.05
C LEU A 404 16.88 -11.36 -3.21
N GLN A 405 17.23 -10.37 -2.39
CA GLN A 405 18.39 -10.43 -1.49
C GLN A 405 18.24 -11.52 -0.41
N ASN A 406 17.02 -11.91 -0.08
CA ASN A 406 16.71 -12.93 0.92
C ASN A 406 16.32 -14.26 0.29
N GLU A 407 16.52 -14.44 -1.03
CA GLU A 407 16.13 -15.67 -1.76
C GLU A 407 14.67 -16.08 -1.45
N ALA A 408 13.80 -15.10 -1.32
CA ALA A 408 12.37 -15.25 -1.01
C ALA A 408 11.49 -15.18 -2.27
N ALA A 409 12.06 -14.83 -3.41
CA ALA A 409 11.39 -14.77 -4.69
C ALA A 409 12.38 -14.88 -5.85
N ILE A 410 11.85 -15.11 -7.05
CA ILE A 410 12.61 -15.27 -8.30
C ILE A 410 12.11 -14.23 -9.30
N GLN A 411 13.03 -13.46 -9.88
CA GLN A 411 12.73 -12.56 -10.99
C GLN A 411 13.04 -13.24 -12.32
N ILE A 412 12.07 -13.23 -13.23
CA ILE A 412 12.20 -13.77 -14.59
C ILE A 412 12.30 -12.66 -15.64
N LYS A 413 12.77 -13.02 -16.84
CA LYS A 413 12.90 -12.08 -17.97
C LYS A 413 11.75 -12.14 -18.97
N ASN A 414 11.23 -13.34 -19.25
CA ASN A 414 10.26 -13.62 -20.32
C ASN A 414 9.59 -14.99 -20.09
N GLY A 415 8.76 -15.43 -21.04
CA GLY A 415 8.03 -16.70 -20.95
C GLY A 415 8.90 -17.96 -20.98
N GLU A 416 10.01 -17.94 -21.71
CA GLU A 416 10.95 -19.06 -21.75
C GLU A 416 11.63 -19.25 -20.39
N ASP A 417 12.04 -18.14 -19.77
CA ASP A 417 12.62 -18.14 -18.42
C ASP A 417 11.57 -18.58 -17.37
N LEU A 418 10.32 -18.12 -17.51
CA LEU A 418 9.20 -18.58 -16.66
C LEU A 418 9.01 -20.10 -16.75
N LEU A 419 8.89 -20.63 -17.97
CA LEU A 419 8.71 -22.06 -18.21
C LEU A 419 9.90 -22.86 -17.66
N THR A 420 11.13 -22.39 -17.89
CA THR A 420 12.35 -23.03 -17.41
C THR A 420 12.37 -23.09 -15.89
N LYS A 421 12.05 -21.98 -15.21
CA LYS A 421 12.02 -21.91 -13.74
C LYS A 421 10.91 -22.75 -13.13
N LEU A 422 9.69 -22.70 -13.69
CA LEU A 422 8.59 -23.54 -13.23
C LEU A 422 8.91 -25.02 -13.41
N THR A 423 9.42 -25.42 -14.58
CA THR A 423 9.82 -26.80 -14.87
C THR A 423 10.91 -27.27 -13.91
N TYR A 424 11.91 -26.42 -13.65
CA TYR A 424 12.98 -26.74 -12.71
C TYR A 424 12.42 -26.95 -11.29
N LEU A 425 11.65 -25.99 -10.76
CA LEU A 425 11.13 -26.04 -9.38
C LEU A 425 10.11 -27.16 -9.17
N LEU A 426 9.36 -27.54 -10.21
CA LEU A 426 8.38 -28.63 -10.17
C LEU A 426 9.02 -30.02 -10.27
N ARG A 427 10.32 -30.18 -10.50
CA ARG A 427 10.95 -31.51 -10.47
C ARG A 427 11.20 -31.95 -9.03
N SER A 428 10.92 -33.22 -8.73
CA SER A 428 11.06 -33.78 -7.38
C SER A 428 12.48 -33.67 -6.80
N ASN A 429 13.52 -33.71 -7.65
CA ASN A 429 14.91 -33.53 -7.23
C ASN A 429 15.23 -32.10 -6.78
N ASN A 430 14.38 -31.12 -7.09
CA ASN A 430 14.54 -29.71 -6.71
C ASN A 430 13.56 -29.28 -5.60
N ALA A 431 12.85 -30.25 -4.98
CA ALA A 431 11.86 -29.97 -3.95
C ALA A 431 12.44 -29.24 -2.72
N LEU A 432 13.71 -29.49 -2.38
CA LEU A 432 14.41 -28.78 -1.29
C LEU A 432 14.60 -27.29 -1.61
N GLU A 433 15.00 -26.96 -2.84
CA GLU A 433 15.18 -25.57 -3.25
C GLU A 433 13.83 -24.84 -3.30
N LEU A 434 12.79 -25.48 -3.83
CA LEU A 434 11.43 -24.96 -3.79
C LEU A 434 10.97 -24.68 -2.34
N THR A 435 11.26 -25.60 -1.42
CA THR A 435 10.93 -25.44 0.00
C THR A 435 11.71 -24.28 0.63
N ALA A 436 13.00 -24.13 0.30
CA ALA A 436 13.82 -23.02 0.78
C ALA A 436 13.25 -21.65 0.36
N TYR A 437 12.85 -21.47 -0.90
CA TYR A 437 12.18 -20.22 -1.33
C TYR A 437 10.90 -19.93 -0.53
N ARG A 438 10.09 -20.96 -0.27
CA ARG A 438 8.83 -20.85 0.48
C ARG A 438 9.05 -20.48 1.94
N GLU A 439 10.06 -21.06 2.57
CA GLU A 439 10.46 -20.76 3.94
C GLU A 439 11.06 -19.36 4.05
N ASN A 440 11.93 -18.98 3.10
CA ASN A 440 12.52 -17.66 3.02
C ASN A 440 11.46 -16.56 2.82
N ALA A 441 10.45 -16.81 1.98
CA ALA A 441 9.31 -15.89 1.83
C ALA A 441 8.56 -15.69 3.15
N LEU A 442 8.23 -16.77 3.85
CA LEU A 442 7.55 -16.69 5.14
C LEU A 442 8.42 -16.00 6.21
N LYS A 443 9.73 -16.30 6.23
CA LYS A 443 10.69 -15.67 7.13
C LYS A 443 10.79 -14.16 6.88
N PHE A 444 10.92 -13.75 5.61
CA PHE A 444 10.96 -12.36 5.21
C PHE A 444 9.75 -11.60 5.77
N ILE A 445 8.56 -12.15 5.67
CA ILE A 445 7.36 -11.53 6.23
C ILE A 445 7.37 -11.48 7.76
N LYS A 446 7.73 -12.58 8.44
CA LYS A 446 7.78 -12.62 9.91
C LYS A 446 8.75 -11.59 10.48
N ASP A 447 9.91 -11.44 9.85
CA ASP A 447 10.91 -10.45 10.27
C ASP A 447 10.38 -9.03 10.04
N ASN A 448 9.60 -8.80 8.98
CA ASN A 448 9.01 -7.50 8.68
C ASN A 448 7.71 -7.18 9.46
N GLN A 449 6.99 -8.16 10.00
CA GLN A 449 5.88 -7.88 10.93
C GLN A 449 6.40 -7.28 12.24
N LYS A 450 7.53 -7.80 12.75
CA LYS A 450 8.18 -7.24 13.93
C LYS A 450 8.51 -5.75 13.75
N VAL A 451 8.93 -5.37 12.54
CA VAL A 451 9.17 -3.96 12.19
C VAL A 451 7.94 -3.10 12.44
N LEU A 452 6.75 -3.51 12.00
CA LEU A 452 5.53 -2.72 12.24
C LEU A 452 5.21 -2.59 13.72
N ASP A 453 5.32 -3.69 14.48
CA ASP A 453 5.08 -3.63 15.92
C ASP A 453 6.07 -2.72 16.65
N GLU A 454 7.35 -2.74 16.27
CA GLU A 454 8.36 -1.84 16.80
C GLU A 454 8.07 -0.37 16.45
N TYR A 455 7.66 -0.09 15.20
CA TYR A 455 7.22 1.25 14.79
C TYR A 455 6.03 1.71 15.62
N LEU A 456 5.00 0.87 15.79
CA LEU A 456 3.82 1.20 16.60
C LEU A 456 4.20 1.43 18.07
N ASN A 457 5.07 0.61 18.64
CA ASN A 457 5.54 0.78 20.02
C ASN A 457 6.26 2.12 20.20
N VAL A 458 7.10 2.53 19.24
CA VAL A 458 7.77 3.83 19.30
C VAL A 458 6.78 4.98 19.09
N ILE A 459 5.90 4.91 18.09
CA ILE A 459 4.94 5.98 17.77
C ILE A 459 3.99 6.23 18.95
N THR A 460 3.52 5.16 19.59
CA THR A 460 2.52 5.24 20.67
C THR A 460 3.08 5.81 21.97
N GLN A 461 4.40 5.82 22.17
CA GLN A 461 5.04 6.56 23.29
C GLN A 461 4.84 8.07 23.20
N PHE A 462 4.44 8.59 22.03
CA PHE A 462 4.18 10.01 21.78
C PHE A 462 2.68 10.34 21.67
N LEU A 463 1.80 9.36 21.92
CA LEU A 463 0.35 9.56 22.01
C LEU A 463 -0.04 9.84 23.46
#